data_AF-A0A7W0A5Q4-F1
#
_entry.id   AF-A0A7W0A5Q4-F1
#
_cell.length_a   1.000
_cell.length_b   1.000
_cell.length_c   1.000
_cell.angle_alpha   90.00
_cell.angle_beta   90.00
_cell.angle_gamma   90.00
#
_symmetry.space_group_name_H-M   'P 1'
#
loop_
_entity.id
_entity.type
_entity.pdbx_description
1 polymer ?
#
loop_
_entity_poly.entity_id
_entity_poly.type
_entity_poly.pdbx_seq_one_letter_code
_entity_poly.pdbx_strand_id
1 'polypeptide(L)'
;IAGQGVVGLEILEDVPDVETVVVPVGGGGLLAGILVAIKSQRPDVRIVGVEPTGANIVTRSLEEGRLIIPEKIETVADGLAAPFAGEVSQAIIDHLVDDMVLVSDDEIVAAMRLIIERCKILVEPAGAASIAALMSGRVAAPVGSRTVAVLSGGNVDLAKLTRLLA
;
A
#
# COMPACT_ATOMS: atom_id res chain seq x y z
N ILE A 1 -4.46 -4.68 -13.69
CA ILE A 1 -3.15 -5.15 -13.20
C ILE A 1 -2.03 -4.57 -14.06
N ALA A 2 -1.85 -4.99 -15.32
CA ALA A 2 -0.75 -4.53 -16.18
C ALA A 2 -0.56 -2.99 -16.23
N GLY A 3 -1.64 -2.23 -16.43
CA GLY A 3 -1.57 -0.76 -16.42
C GLY A 3 -1.07 -0.15 -15.11
N GLN A 4 -1.34 -0.80 -13.97
CA GLN A 4 -0.84 -0.33 -12.66
C GLN A 4 0.67 -0.63 -12.48
N GLY A 5 1.21 -1.58 -13.25
CA GLY A 5 2.64 -1.88 -13.24
C GLY A 5 3.50 -0.76 -13.84
N VAL A 6 2.90 0.18 -14.59
CA VAL A 6 3.61 1.36 -15.08
C VAL A 6 4.22 2.16 -13.92
N VAL A 7 3.52 2.25 -12.77
CA VAL A 7 4.09 2.86 -11.55
C VAL A 7 5.39 2.19 -11.13
N GLY A 8 5.48 0.87 -11.23
CA GLY A 8 6.71 0.13 -10.90
C GLY A 8 7.84 0.39 -11.91
N LEU A 9 7.51 0.59 -13.19
CA LEU A 9 8.49 0.95 -14.22
C LEU A 9 9.03 2.36 -13.98
N GLU A 10 8.16 3.32 -13.70
CA GLU A 10 8.53 4.71 -13.41
C GLU A 10 9.38 4.81 -12.14
N ILE A 11 9.08 4.02 -11.09
CA ILE A 11 9.92 3.94 -9.89
C ILE A 11 11.36 3.50 -10.22
N LEU A 12 11.52 2.50 -11.09
CA LEU A 12 12.86 2.02 -11.49
C LEU A 12 13.61 3.02 -12.38
N GLU A 13 12.89 3.86 -13.13
CA GLU A 13 13.48 4.94 -13.93
C GLU A 13 13.94 6.11 -13.03
N ASP A 14 13.06 6.57 -12.14
CA ASP A 14 13.31 7.73 -11.28
C ASP A 14 14.27 7.42 -10.10
N VAL A 15 14.22 6.19 -9.58
CA VAL A 15 15.03 5.72 -8.44
C VAL A 15 15.69 4.38 -8.79
N PRO A 16 16.70 4.36 -9.67
CA PRO A 16 17.29 3.13 -10.20
C PRO A 16 17.99 2.25 -9.15
N ASP A 17 18.28 2.82 -7.99
CA ASP A 17 18.92 2.16 -6.86
C ASP A 17 17.97 2.04 -5.65
N VAL A 18 16.66 1.99 -5.92
CA VAL A 18 15.64 1.65 -4.92
C VAL A 18 15.92 0.28 -4.31
N GLU A 19 15.72 0.18 -2.99
CA GLU A 19 15.93 -1.06 -2.22
C GLU A 19 14.60 -1.60 -1.69
N THR A 20 13.65 -0.72 -1.38
CA THR A 20 12.34 -1.10 -0.85
C THR A 20 11.22 -0.25 -1.43
N VAL A 21 10.11 -0.89 -1.82
CA VAL A 21 8.89 -0.22 -2.29
C VAL A 21 7.71 -0.64 -1.40
N VAL A 22 7.00 0.35 -0.85
CA VAL A 22 5.86 0.14 0.05
C VAL A 22 4.57 0.56 -0.65
N VAL A 23 3.63 -0.38 -0.82
CA VAL A 23 2.46 -0.21 -1.67
C VAL A 23 1.17 -0.41 -0.86
N PRO A 24 0.18 0.49 -0.94
CA PRO A 24 -1.10 0.30 -0.28
C PRO A 24 -1.94 -0.74 -1.04
N VAL A 25 -2.70 -1.55 -0.31
CA VAL A 25 -3.39 -2.72 -0.85
C VAL A 25 -4.87 -2.70 -0.48
N GLY A 26 -5.71 -2.71 -1.52
CA GLY A 26 -7.13 -3.09 -1.43
C GLY A 26 -7.32 -4.46 -2.08
N GLY A 27 -7.91 -4.52 -3.27
CA GLY A 27 -8.08 -5.78 -4.02
C GLY A 27 -6.80 -6.35 -4.66
N GLY A 28 -5.62 -5.81 -4.34
CA GLY A 28 -4.31 -6.28 -4.82
C GLY A 28 -3.85 -5.82 -6.20
N GLY A 29 -4.70 -5.15 -7.00
CA GLY A 29 -4.38 -4.86 -8.41
C GLY A 29 -3.18 -3.93 -8.65
N LEU A 30 -2.96 -2.94 -7.77
CA LEU A 30 -1.80 -2.04 -7.81
C LEU A 30 -0.52 -2.78 -7.41
N LEU A 31 -0.53 -3.43 -6.25
CA LEU A 31 0.59 -4.24 -5.76
C LEU A 31 1.00 -5.30 -6.78
N ALA A 32 0.06 -6.09 -7.30
CA ALA A 32 0.35 -7.11 -8.30
C ALA A 32 0.99 -6.53 -9.58
N GLY A 33 0.54 -5.35 -10.03
CA GLY A 33 1.14 -4.67 -11.17
C GLY A 33 2.59 -4.26 -10.91
N ILE A 34 2.83 -3.61 -9.77
CA ILE A 34 4.17 -3.16 -9.35
C ILE A 34 5.11 -4.36 -9.14
N LEU A 35 4.63 -5.44 -8.51
CA LEU A 35 5.39 -6.68 -8.30
C LEU A 35 5.90 -7.23 -9.64
N VAL A 36 5.03 -7.40 -10.63
CA VAL A 36 5.43 -7.92 -11.95
C VAL A 36 6.44 -6.99 -12.63
N ALA A 37 6.19 -5.68 -12.62
CA ALA A 37 7.06 -4.70 -13.28
C ALA A 37 8.46 -4.64 -12.67
N ILE A 38 8.55 -4.63 -11.33
CA ILE A 38 9.82 -4.50 -10.63
C ILE A 38 10.55 -5.84 -10.54
N LYS A 39 9.90 -6.92 -10.09
CA LYS A 39 10.58 -8.22 -9.86
C LYS A 39 11.11 -8.84 -11.16
N SER A 40 10.53 -8.51 -12.32
CA SER A 40 11.04 -8.98 -13.62
C SER A 40 12.37 -8.33 -14.05
N GLN A 41 12.71 -7.16 -13.50
CA GLN A 41 13.93 -6.42 -13.85
C GLN A 41 14.94 -6.37 -12.70
N ARG A 42 14.42 -6.22 -11.47
CA ARG A 42 15.16 -6.08 -10.22
C ARG A 42 14.54 -6.97 -9.14
N PRO A 43 14.75 -8.31 -9.21
CA PRO A 43 14.18 -9.25 -8.25
C PRO A 43 14.70 -9.04 -6.81
N ASP A 44 15.81 -8.33 -6.65
CA ASP A 44 16.44 -7.95 -5.39
C ASP A 44 15.69 -6.85 -4.61
N VAL A 45 14.86 -6.05 -5.28
CA VAL A 45 14.08 -4.98 -4.62
C VAL A 45 13.01 -5.59 -3.73
N ARG A 46 12.99 -5.21 -2.45
CA ARG A 46 11.96 -5.63 -1.50
C ARG A 46 10.67 -4.87 -1.75
N ILE A 47 9.54 -5.56 -1.80
CA ILE A 47 8.22 -4.98 -2.04
C ILE A 47 7.28 -5.42 -0.92
N VAL A 48 6.75 -4.44 -0.19
CA VAL A 48 5.89 -4.65 0.98
C VAL A 48 4.50 -4.09 0.70
N GLY A 49 3.48 -4.94 0.83
CA GLY A 49 2.09 -4.52 0.77
C GLY A 49 1.58 -4.04 2.13
N VAL A 50 0.69 -3.05 2.13
CA VAL A 50 0.10 -2.47 3.34
C VAL A 50 -1.42 -2.49 3.26
N GLU A 51 -2.06 -3.16 4.23
CA GLU A 51 -3.52 -3.15 4.38
C GLU A 51 -3.94 -2.49 5.71
N PRO A 52 -5.12 -1.86 5.77
CA PRO A 52 -5.73 -1.50 7.04
C PRO A 52 -6.08 -2.76 7.84
N THR A 53 -5.95 -2.72 9.16
CA THR A 53 -6.31 -3.86 10.04
C THR A 53 -7.76 -4.31 9.87
N GLY A 54 -8.68 -3.38 9.58
CA GLY A 54 -10.10 -3.68 9.34
C GLY A 54 -10.46 -3.98 7.88
N ALA A 55 -9.48 -4.07 6.97
CA ALA A 55 -9.65 -4.39 5.55
C ALA A 55 -8.44 -5.16 5.00
N ASN A 56 -8.11 -6.31 5.59
CA ASN A 56 -6.88 -7.07 5.36
C ASN A 56 -7.05 -8.36 4.54
N ILE A 57 -7.88 -8.30 3.51
CA ILE A 57 -8.35 -9.47 2.76
C ILE A 57 -7.25 -10.17 1.94
N VAL A 58 -6.23 -9.44 1.46
CA VAL A 58 -5.09 -10.03 0.73
C VAL A 58 -4.19 -10.78 1.70
N THR A 59 -3.86 -10.17 2.84
CA THR A 59 -3.04 -10.80 3.90
C THR A 59 -3.72 -12.08 4.39
N ARG A 60 -5.02 -12.04 4.69
CA ARG A 60 -5.76 -13.23 5.10
C ARG A 60 -5.80 -14.31 4.03
N SER A 61 -5.94 -13.92 2.76
CA SER A 61 -5.94 -14.89 1.66
C SER A 61 -4.58 -15.57 1.48
N LEU A 62 -3.50 -14.81 1.68
CA LEU A 62 -2.12 -15.31 1.68
C LEU A 62 -1.89 -16.32 2.82
N GLU A 63 -2.32 -15.99 4.04
CA GLU A 63 -2.18 -16.84 5.23
C GLU A 63 -2.99 -18.14 5.12
N GLU A 64 -4.22 -18.06 4.59
CA GLU A 64 -5.11 -19.22 4.45
C GLU A 64 -4.87 -20.03 3.17
N GLY A 65 -4.02 -19.54 2.25
CA GLY A 65 -3.73 -20.18 0.96
C GLY A 65 -4.93 -20.28 0.02
N ARG A 66 -5.94 -19.42 0.22
CA ARG A 66 -7.19 -19.38 -0.57
C ARG A 66 -7.83 -18.01 -0.45
N LEU A 67 -8.65 -17.63 -1.44
CA LEU A 67 -9.40 -16.37 -1.38
C LEU A 67 -10.39 -16.36 -0.21
N ILE A 68 -10.32 -15.30 0.59
CA ILE A 68 -11.20 -15.05 1.74
C ILE A 68 -12.24 -14.00 1.40
N ILE A 69 -13.46 -14.21 1.92
CA ILE A 69 -14.52 -13.22 1.91
C ILE A 69 -14.57 -12.63 3.33
N PRO A 70 -14.43 -11.30 3.49
CA PRO A 70 -14.50 -10.68 4.80
C PRO A 70 -15.93 -10.73 5.34
N GLU A 71 -16.09 -11.05 6.63
CA GLU A 71 -17.38 -10.96 7.31
C GLU A 71 -17.81 -9.51 7.53
N LYS A 72 -16.82 -8.62 7.74
CA LYS A 72 -17.00 -7.20 7.96
C LYS A 72 -15.77 -6.44 7.44
N ILE A 73 -16.00 -5.25 6.92
CA ILE A 73 -14.94 -4.31 6.51
C ILE A 73 -15.20 -3.00 7.22
N GLU A 74 -14.21 -2.51 7.95
CA GLU A 74 -14.32 -1.26 8.70
C GLU A 74 -12.97 -0.54 8.70
N THR A 75 -12.88 0.53 7.93
CA THR A 75 -11.69 1.39 7.89
C THR A 75 -12.06 2.77 7.35
N VAL A 76 -11.32 3.81 7.75
CA VAL A 76 -11.38 5.14 7.14
C VAL A 76 -10.87 5.16 5.68
N ALA A 77 -10.05 4.18 5.31
CA ALA A 77 -9.46 3.99 3.98
C ALA A 77 -10.37 3.20 3.04
N ASP A 78 -11.43 3.86 2.58
CA ASP A 78 -12.42 3.35 1.63
C ASP A 78 -11.81 2.84 0.31
N GLY A 79 -10.74 3.48 -0.19
CA GLY A 79 -10.00 2.98 -1.37
C GLY A 79 -9.32 1.63 -1.16
N LEU A 80 -9.10 1.20 0.09
CA LEU A 80 -8.52 -0.09 0.45
C LEU A 80 -9.56 -1.10 0.96
N ALA A 81 -10.81 -0.67 1.15
CA ALA A 81 -11.93 -1.48 1.64
C ALA A 81 -12.52 -2.41 0.55
N ALA A 82 -11.68 -3.12 -0.19
CA ALA A 82 -12.12 -4.01 -1.25
C ALA A 82 -12.89 -5.21 -0.68
N PRO A 83 -14.05 -5.58 -1.24
CA PRO A 83 -14.86 -6.68 -0.73
C PRO A 83 -14.27 -8.07 -1.00
N PHE A 84 -13.28 -8.17 -1.87
CA PHE A 84 -12.58 -9.41 -2.22
C PHE A 84 -11.21 -9.09 -2.83
N ALA A 85 -10.31 -10.08 -2.79
CA ALA A 85 -9.02 -10.02 -3.47
C ALA A 85 -9.25 -10.47 -4.91
N GLY A 86 -8.70 -9.76 -5.89
CA GLY A 86 -8.78 -10.22 -7.28
C GLY A 86 -7.98 -11.50 -7.45
N GLU A 87 -8.59 -12.57 -7.98
CA GLU A 87 -7.95 -13.89 -8.12
C GLU A 87 -6.57 -13.84 -8.79
N VAL A 88 -6.46 -13.14 -9.92
CA VAL A 88 -5.19 -12.96 -10.63
C VAL A 88 -4.20 -12.12 -9.83
N SER A 89 -4.68 -11.08 -9.13
CA SER A 89 -3.83 -10.24 -8.29
C SER A 89 -3.26 -11.07 -7.13
N GLN A 90 -4.10 -11.85 -6.45
CA GLN A 90 -3.71 -12.69 -5.34
C GLN A 90 -2.68 -13.73 -5.77
N ALA A 91 -2.94 -14.44 -6.88
CA ALA A 91 -1.98 -15.42 -7.40
C ALA A 91 -0.60 -14.80 -7.68
N ILE A 92 -0.53 -13.57 -8.18
CA ILE A 92 0.75 -12.86 -8.37
C ILE A 92 1.39 -12.52 -7.02
N ILE A 93 0.59 -11.98 -6.09
CA ILE A 93 1.06 -11.56 -4.75
C ILE A 93 1.63 -12.76 -4.00
N ASP A 94 0.93 -13.90 -3.99
CA ASP A 94 1.34 -15.14 -3.31
C ASP A 94 2.74 -15.61 -3.71
N HIS A 95 3.17 -15.33 -4.94
CA HIS A 95 4.47 -15.78 -5.46
C HIS A 95 5.57 -14.73 -5.37
N LEU A 96 5.23 -13.43 -5.35
CA LEU A 96 6.20 -12.36 -5.59
C LEU A 96 6.36 -11.37 -4.43
N VAL A 97 5.37 -11.26 -3.54
CA VAL A 97 5.43 -10.30 -2.44
C VAL A 97 6.48 -10.73 -1.42
N ASP A 98 7.26 -9.79 -0.91
CA ASP A 98 8.25 -10.09 0.13
C ASP A 98 7.63 -10.05 1.52
N ASP A 99 6.63 -9.18 1.73
CA ASP A 99 5.98 -9.00 3.02
C ASP A 99 4.62 -8.31 2.90
N MET A 100 3.75 -8.53 3.88
CA MET A 100 2.46 -7.87 4.03
C MET A 100 2.34 -7.37 5.47
N VAL A 101 2.05 -6.08 5.64
CA VAL A 101 1.91 -5.47 6.97
C VAL A 101 0.57 -4.78 7.14
N LEU A 102 0.12 -4.72 8.40
CA LEU A 102 -1.15 -4.10 8.75
C LEU A 102 -0.91 -2.79 9.52
N VAL A 103 -1.73 -1.80 9.21
CA VAL A 103 -1.76 -0.49 9.90
C VAL A 103 -3.17 -0.17 10.39
N SER A 104 -3.29 0.55 11.50
CA SER A 104 -4.57 1.01 12.02
C SER A 104 -5.04 2.28 11.31
N ASP A 105 -6.34 2.58 11.44
CA ASP A 105 -6.90 3.85 10.94
C ASP A 105 -6.25 5.08 11.59
N ASP A 106 -5.90 5.01 12.88
CA ASP A 106 -5.22 6.09 13.59
C ASP A 106 -3.80 6.33 13.02
N GLU A 107 -3.08 5.26 12.69
CA GLU A 107 -1.77 5.34 12.03
C GLU A 107 -1.89 5.95 10.62
N ILE A 108 -2.93 5.58 9.87
CA ILE A 108 -3.25 6.15 8.56
C ILE A 108 -3.52 7.65 8.67
N VAL A 109 -4.35 8.07 9.63
CA VAL A 109 -4.69 9.49 9.85
C VAL A 109 -3.46 10.29 10.29
N ALA A 110 -2.61 9.73 11.14
CA ALA A 110 -1.34 10.35 11.52
C ALA A 110 -0.42 10.56 10.31
N ALA A 111 -0.35 9.56 9.41
CA ALA A 111 0.41 9.67 8.16
C ALA A 111 -0.16 10.73 7.22
N MET A 112 -1.50 10.81 7.07
CA MET A 112 -2.15 11.87 6.30
C MET A 112 -1.72 13.25 6.81
N ARG A 113 -1.79 13.46 8.13
CA ARG A 113 -1.39 14.72 8.77
C ARG A 113 0.06 15.07 8.45
N LEU A 114 0.98 14.10 8.58
CA LEU A 114 2.40 14.32 8.28
C LEU A 114 2.62 14.73 6.82
N ILE A 115 2.01 14.02 5.86
CA ILE A 115 2.15 14.29 4.42
C ILE A 115 1.65 15.71 4.10
N ILE A 116 0.48 16.08 4.62
CA ILE A 116 -0.11 17.40 4.39
C ILE A 116 0.75 18.50 5.04
N GLU A 117 1.24 18.29 6.27
CA GLU A 117 2.02 19.29 6.98
C GLU A 117 3.44 19.47 6.42
N ARG A 118 4.08 18.40 5.96
CA ARG A 118 5.50 18.42 5.56
C ARG A 118 5.70 18.46 4.05
N CYS A 119 4.90 17.73 3.30
CA CYS A 119 5.01 17.65 1.84
C CYS A 119 4.07 18.62 1.13
N LYS A 120 3.03 19.13 1.82
CA LYS A 120 1.98 19.99 1.23
C LYS A 120 1.22 19.30 0.09
N ILE A 121 1.18 17.97 0.12
CA ILE A 121 0.44 17.13 -0.82
C ILE A 121 -0.86 16.73 -0.14
N LEU A 122 -1.99 16.96 -0.81
CA LEU A 122 -3.28 16.44 -0.37
C LEU A 122 -3.33 14.95 -0.69
N VAL A 123 -3.65 14.13 0.32
CA VAL A 123 -3.72 12.67 0.21
C VAL A 123 -5.00 12.18 0.88
N GLU A 124 -5.59 11.13 0.33
CA GLU A 124 -6.72 10.43 0.96
C GLU A 124 -6.19 9.35 1.93
N PRO A 125 -7.02 8.77 2.81
CA PRO A 125 -6.54 7.79 3.78
C PRO A 125 -5.87 6.57 3.12
N ALA A 126 -6.43 6.05 2.01
CA ALA A 126 -5.83 4.96 1.26
C ALA A 126 -4.41 5.29 0.75
N GLY A 127 -4.21 6.51 0.23
CA GLY A 127 -2.92 6.97 -0.26
C GLY A 127 -1.87 7.19 0.83
N ALA A 128 -2.28 7.33 2.10
CA ALA A 128 -1.35 7.52 3.22
C ALA A 128 -0.87 6.22 3.86
N ALA A 129 -1.48 5.06 3.54
CA ALA A 129 -1.21 3.80 4.24
C ALA A 129 0.26 3.36 4.14
N SER A 130 0.92 3.52 2.99
CA SER A 130 2.36 3.18 2.86
C SER A 130 3.25 4.01 3.80
N ILE A 131 2.94 5.29 3.99
CA ILE A 131 3.68 6.15 4.92
C ILE A 131 3.36 5.76 6.37
N ALA A 132 2.10 5.39 6.66
CA ALA A 132 1.71 4.90 7.98
C ALA A 132 2.53 3.67 8.40
N ALA A 133 2.78 2.73 7.48
CA ALA A 133 3.57 1.53 7.75
C ALA A 133 5.05 1.85 8.06
N LEU A 134 5.61 2.87 7.42
CA LEU A 134 6.98 3.35 7.70
C LEU A 134 7.04 4.09 9.05
N MET A 135 6.09 4.99 9.32
CA MET A 135 6.02 5.76 10.57
C MET A 135 5.83 4.88 11.81
N SER A 136 5.06 3.80 11.68
CA SER A 136 4.81 2.84 12.75
C SER A 136 5.91 1.79 12.91
N GLY A 137 6.96 1.84 12.09
CA GLY A 137 8.08 0.89 12.14
C GLY A 137 7.73 -0.53 11.68
N ARG A 138 6.58 -0.71 11.01
CA ARG A 138 6.16 -2.00 10.43
C ARG A 138 7.02 -2.37 9.22
N VAL A 139 7.50 -1.36 8.50
CA VAL A 139 8.49 -1.53 7.44
C VAL A 139 9.79 -0.88 7.89
N ALA A 140 10.85 -1.69 7.96
CA ALA A 140 12.19 -1.18 8.23
C ALA A 140 12.69 -0.33 7.04
N ALA A 141 13.11 0.89 7.33
CA ALA A 141 13.81 1.78 6.41
C ALA A 141 15.07 2.32 7.10
N PRO A 142 16.17 1.56 7.10
CA PRO A 142 17.43 1.99 7.72
C PRO A 142 17.91 3.34 7.19
N VAL A 143 18.60 4.10 8.04
CA VAL A 143 19.20 5.38 7.63
C VAL A 143 20.16 5.14 6.45
N GLY A 144 19.95 5.88 5.37
CA GLY A 144 20.73 5.77 4.13
C GLY A 144 20.18 4.77 3.12
N SER A 145 19.17 3.96 3.47
CA SER A 145 18.47 3.10 2.50
C SER A 145 17.56 3.92 1.59
N ARG A 146 17.33 3.41 0.37
CA ARG A 146 16.42 4.04 -0.59
C ARG A 146 15.06 3.33 -0.61
N THR A 147 14.11 3.94 0.10
CA THR A 147 12.75 3.44 0.23
C THR A 147 11.77 4.36 -0.49
N VAL A 148 10.89 3.78 -1.31
CA VAL A 148 9.79 4.47 -1.98
C VAL A 148 8.47 4.07 -1.33
N ALA A 149 7.65 5.05 -0.97
CA ALA A 149 6.28 4.84 -0.50
C ALA A 149 5.30 5.35 -1.55
N VAL A 150 4.40 4.48 -2.01
CA VAL A 150 3.40 4.84 -3.02
C VAL A 150 2.25 5.61 -2.39
N LEU A 151 2.03 6.85 -2.83
CA LEU A 151 0.83 7.63 -2.53
C LEU A 151 -0.23 7.37 -3.61
N SER A 152 -1.16 6.44 -3.35
CA SER A 152 -2.05 5.91 -4.40
C SER A 152 -3.19 6.85 -4.83
N GLY A 153 -3.52 7.87 -4.04
CA GLY A 153 -4.68 8.73 -4.32
C GLY A 153 -4.83 9.90 -3.36
N GLY A 154 -5.60 10.90 -3.81
CA GLY A 154 -5.88 12.15 -3.10
C GLY A 154 -7.36 12.57 -3.14
N ASN A 155 -8.27 11.65 -3.47
CA ASN A 155 -9.68 11.95 -3.68
C ASN A 155 -10.43 11.98 -2.34
N VAL A 156 -10.23 13.05 -1.57
CA VAL A 156 -10.85 13.24 -0.26
C VAL A 156 -11.78 14.45 -0.27
N ASP A 157 -13.02 14.25 0.19
CA ASP A 157 -13.95 15.35 0.45
C ASP A 157 -13.46 16.21 1.62
N LEU A 158 -13.62 17.54 1.52
CA LEU A 158 -13.14 18.47 2.53
C LEU A 158 -13.77 18.25 3.91
N ALA A 159 -15.04 17.86 3.99
CA ALA A 159 -15.68 17.57 5.28
C ALA A 159 -15.10 16.30 5.91
N LYS A 160 -14.84 15.25 5.10
CA LYS A 160 -14.13 14.05 5.57
C LYS A 160 -12.72 14.41 6.04
N LEU A 161 -11.99 15.22 5.29
CA LEU A 161 -10.65 15.68 5.64
C LEU A 161 -10.64 16.45 6.97
N THR A 162 -11.53 17.44 7.12
CA THR A 162 -11.63 18.23 8.35
C THR A 162 -11.96 17.35 9.55
N ARG A 163 -12.87 16.38 9.41
CA ARG A 163 -13.19 15.43 10.48
C ARG A 163 -12.01 14.55 10.88
N LEU A 164 -11.23 14.08 9.91
CA LEU A 164 -10.06 13.23 10.17
C LEU A 164 -8.87 14.01 10.76
N LEU A 165 -8.75 15.30 10.43
CA LEU A 165 -7.64 16.16 10.88
C LEU A 165 -7.99 17.09 12.05
N ALA A 166 -9.22 17.07 12.54
CA ALA A 166 -9.62 17.74 13.77
C ALA A 166 -8.92 17.12 14.97
#